data_AF-A0A2V4VAZ2-F1
#
_entry.id   AF-A0A2V4VAZ2-F1
#
_cell.length_a   1.000
_cell.length_b   1.000
_cell.length_c   1.000
_cell.angle_alpha   90.00
_cell.angle_beta   90.00
_cell.angle_gamma   90.00
#
_symmetry.space_group_name_H-M   'P 1'
#
loop_
_entity.id
_entity.type
_entity.pdbx_description
1 polymer ?
#
loop_
_entity_poly.entity_id
_entity_poly.type
_entity_poly.pdbx_seq_one_letter_code
_entity_poly.pdbx_strand_id
1 'polypeptide(L)' 'MEQVSAALKARVWEQQRGIPTYGTGKPDPNPMFLEKRIYQGSSGKVYPYPVIDRIEDESKLQVYRIIIIENE' A
#
# COMPACT_ATOMS: atom_id res chain seq x y z
N MET A 1 -46.97 -7.07 -7.22
CA MET A 1 -45.77 -6.23 -7.00
C MET A 1 -44.65 -7.16 -6.64
N GLU A 2 -43.76 -7.44 -7.57
CA GLU A 2 -42.57 -8.25 -7.29
C GLU A 2 -41.41 -7.62 -8.06
N GLN A 3 -40.84 -6.56 -7.46
CA GLN A 3 -39.52 -6.09 -7.86
C GLN A 3 -38.51 -7.01 -7.19
N VAL A 4 -38.09 -8.05 -7.88
CA VAL A 4 -36.83 -8.72 -7.56
C VAL A 4 -35.73 -7.78 -8.03
N SER A 5 -35.22 -6.96 -7.11
CA SER A 5 -33.95 -6.26 -7.27
C SER A 5 -32.90 -7.32 -7.65
N ALA A 6 -32.30 -7.17 -8.84
CA ALA A 6 -31.16 -7.99 -9.25
C ALA A 6 -30.09 -7.87 -8.17
N ALA A 7 -29.89 -8.96 -7.41
CA ALA A 7 -28.88 -9.00 -6.37
C ALA A 7 -27.52 -8.75 -7.01
N LEU A 8 -26.91 -7.60 -6.72
CA LEU A 8 -25.54 -7.29 -7.08
C LEU A 8 -24.64 -8.40 -6.51
N LYS A 9 -24.21 -9.34 -7.35
CA LYS A 9 -23.37 -10.47 -6.96
C LYS A 9 -21.92 -10.00 -6.84
N ALA A 10 -21.62 -9.33 -5.73
CA ALA A 10 -20.24 -9.11 -5.34
C ALA A 10 -19.70 -10.34 -4.60
N ARG A 11 -18.47 -10.74 -4.94
CA ARG A 11 -17.71 -11.80 -4.28
C ARG A 11 -16.54 -11.20 -3.54
N VAL A 12 -16.24 -11.72 -2.36
CA VAL A 12 -15.08 -11.34 -1.56
C VAL A 12 -14.32 -12.59 -1.15
N TRP A 13 -13.02 -12.62 -1.35
CA TRP A 13 -12.17 -13.72 -0.89
C TRP A 13 -10.75 -13.25 -0.56
N GLU A 14 -10.03 -14.11 0.13
CA GLU A 14 -8.65 -13.91 0.53
C GLU A 14 -7.73 -14.92 -0.17
N GLN A 15 -6.53 -14.49 -0.55
CA GLN A 15 -5.48 -15.40 -1.01
C GLN A 15 -4.09 -14.89 -0.67
N GLN A 16 -3.12 -15.81 -0.58
CA GLN A 16 -1.70 -15.48 -0.60
C GLN A 16 -1.20 -15.40 -2.04
N ARG A 17 -0.57 -14.29 -2.42
CA ARG A 17 -0.02 -14.11 -3.77
C ARG A 17 1.41 -13.59 -3.68
N GLY A 18 2.31 -14.28 -4.39
CA GLY A 18 3.67 -13.79 -4.63
C GLY A 18 3.65 -12.63 -5.63
N ILE A 19 4.22 -11.49 -5.26
CA ILE A 19 4.41 -10.33 -6.12
C ILE A 19 5.91 -10.05 -6.19
N PRO A 20 6.51 -9.87 -7.38
CA PRO A 20 7.88 -9.37 -7.49
C PRO A 20 7.97 -8.00 -6.83
N THR A 21 8.78 -7.89 -5.79
CA THR A 21 8.92 -6.68 -4.98
C THR A 21 10.39 -6.35 -4.83
N TYR A 22 10.75 -5.11 -5.15
CA TYR A 22 12.06 -4.57 -4.86
C TYR A 22 12.14 -4.24 -3.37
N GLY A 23 13.14 -4.80 -2.69
CA GLY A 23 13.37 -4.52 -1.28
C GLY A 23 13.71 -3.05 -1.03
N THR A 24 13.58 -2.64 0.22
CA THR A 24 14.03 -1.32 0.69
C THR A 24 15.47 -1.38 1.17
N GLY A 25 16.23 -0.32 0.96
CA GLY A 25 17.56 -0.17 1.54
C GLY A 25 17.53 -0.02 3.08
N LYS A 26 18.71 0.24 3.66
CA LYS A 26 18.83 0.52 5.09
C LYS A 26 18.20 1.88 5.39
N PRO A 27 17.41 2.00 6.47
CA PRO A 27 16.91 3.31 6.88
C PRO A 27 18.05 4.23 7.33
N ASP A 28 17.91 5.53 7.05
CA ASP A 28 18.84 6.53 7.56
C ASP A 28 18.81 6.49 9.10
N PRO A 29 19.98 6.40 9.76
CA PRO A 29 20.04 6.37 11.23
C PRO A 29 19.55 7.67 11.86
N ASN A 30 19.52 8.78 11.11
CA ASN A 30 19.09 10.08 11.60
C ASN A 30 17.60 10.30 11.30
N PRO A 31 16.77 10.58 12.32
CA PRO A 31 15.36 10.89 12.10
C PRO A 31 15.21 12.21 11.31
N MET A 32 14.30 12.21 10.34
CA MET A 32 14.01 13.38 9.53
C MET A 32 12.69 14.05 9.93
N PHE A 33 12.71 15.37 10.09
CA PHE A 33 11.56 16.19 10.49
C PHE A 33 11.09 17.08 9.32
N LEU A 34 10.53 16.44 8.28
CA LEU A 34 10.11 17.12 7.04
C LEU A 34 8.72 17.76 7.15
N GLU A 35 8.52 18.72 8.05
CA GLU A 35 7.16 19.19 8.37
C GLU A 35 6.59 20.21 7.37
N LYS A 36 7.44 21.04 6.77
CA LYS A 36 7.01 22.18 5.94
C LYS A 36 6.87 21.77 4.47
N ARG A 37 5.67 21.92 3.92
CA ARG A 37 5.39 21.85 2.47
C ARG A 37 4.86 23.18 1.97
N ILE A 38 5.05 23.45 0.67
CA ILE A 38 4.68 24.73 0.02
C ILE A 38 3.15 24.90 -0.08
N TYR A 39 2.39 23.81 -0.03
CA TYR A 39 0.93 23.81 -0.23
C TYR A 39 0.14 23.79 1.09
N GLN A 40 -0.85 24.68 1.18
CA GLN A 40 -1.80 24.74 2.29
C GLN A 40 -2.57 23.42 2.44
N GLY A 41 -2.72 22.95 3.69
CA GLY A 41 -3.41 21.70 4.01
C GLY A 41 -2.56 20.43 3.85
N SER A 42 -1.29 20.53 3.45
CA SER A 42 -0.38 19.39 3.42
C SER A 42 0.56 19.39 4.64
N SER A 43 0.60 18.28 5.37
CA SER A 43 1.63 18.01 6.37
C SER A 43 2.66 17.08 5.77
N GLY A 44 3.94 17.47 5.79
CA GLY A 44 5.03 16.60 5.35
C GLY A 44 5.57 15.68 6.45
N LYS A 45 5.01 15.72 7.66
CA LYS A 45 5.57 15.05 8.83
C LYS A 45 5.67 13.55 8.62
N VAL A 46 6.90 13.03 8.63
CA VAL A 46 7.20 11.60 8.48
C VAL A 46 7.64 10.94 9.78
N TYR A 47 8.22 11.67 10.73
CA TYR A 47 8.63 11.12 12.02
C TYR A 47 7.43 10.52 12.79
N PRO A 48 7.56 9.30 13.37
CA PRO A 48 8.80 8.56 13.65
C PRO A 48 9.21 7.53 12.58
N TYR A 49 8.57 7.51 11.41
CA TYR A 49 8.97 6.59 10.35
C TYR A 49 10.34 6.97 9.79
N PRO A 50 11.25 6.00 9.59
CA PRO A 50 12.57 6.29 9.08
C PRO A 50 12.51 6.55 7.57
N VAL A 51 13.45 7.35 7.07
CA VAL A 51 13.55 7.65 5.65
C VAL A 51 14.53 6.67 5.00
N ILE A 52 14.18 6.21 3.80
CA ILE A 52 15.00 5.30 2.99
C ILE A 52 15.17 5.96 1.63
N ASP A 53 16.41 6.11 1.17
CA ASP A 53 16.78 6.78 -0.07
C ASP A 53 17.15 5.80 -1.21
N ARG A 54 17.21 4.50 -0.91
CA ARG A 54 17.55 3.44 -1.85
C ARG A 54 16.52 2.31 -1.88
N ILE A 55 16.29 1.79 -3.09
CA ILE A 55 15.61 0.50 -3.33
C ILE A 55 16.63 -0.54 -3.83
N GLU A 56 16.35 -1.82 -3.62
CA GLU A 56 17.16 -2.91 -4.19
C GLU A 56 17.01 -2.95 -5.72
N ASP A 57 18.07 -3.34 -6.43
CA ASP A 57 18.10 -3.39 -7.90
C ASP A 57 17.40 -4.63 -8.48
N GLU A 58 17.31 -5.70 -7.67
CA GLU A 58 16.69 -6.96 -8.05
C GLU A 58 15.40 -7.18 -7.25
N SER A 59 14.31 -7.50 -7.94
CA SER A 59 13.05 -7.85 -7.28
C SER A 59 13.09 -9.29 -6.77
N LYS A 60 12.50 -9.54 -5.61
CA LYS A 60 12.30 -10.88 -5.04
C LYS A 60 10.81 -11.18 -4.94
N LEU A 61 10.44 -12.45 -5.01
CA LEU A 61 9.04 -12.84 -4.85
C LEU A 61 8.64 -12.71 -3.38
N GLN A 62 7.84 -11.68 -3.05
CA GLN A 62 7.31 -11.47 -1.72
C GLN A 62 5.84 -11.91 -1.67
N VAL A 63 5.49 -12.71 -0.66
CA VAL A 63 4.13 -13.22 -0.49
C VAL A 63 3.30 -12.22 0.30
N TYR A 64 2.18 -11.79 -0.28
CA TYR A 64 1.23 -10.89 0.36
C TYR A 64 -0.12 -11.58 0.57
N ARG A 65 -0.77 -11.24 1.68
CA ARG A 65 -2.19 -11.50 1.91
C ARG A 65 -3.00 -10.48 1.12
N ILE A 66 -3.77 -10.93 0.15
CA ILE A 66 -4.62 -10.09 -0.70
C ILE A 66 -6.07 -10.37 -0.38
N ILE A 67 -6.86 -9.31 -0.18
CA ILE A 67 -8.32 -9.37 -0.16
C ILE A 67 -8.82 -8.88 -1.52
N ILE A 68 -9.63 -9.70 -2.19
CA ILE A 68 -10.17 -9.39 -3.52
C ILE A 68 -11.68 -9.21 -3.39
N ILE A 69 -12.19 -8.15 -4.02
CA ILE A 69 -13.61 -7.84 -4.13
C ILE A 69 -13.90 -7.71 -5.63
N GLU A 70 -14.85 -8.49 -6.15
CA GLU A 70 -15.22 -8.53 -7.57
C GLU A 70 -16.75 -8.54 -7.71
N ASN A 71 -17.30 -7.81 -8.68
CA ASN A 71 -18.73 -7.80 -9.03
C ASN A 71 -18.95 -8.17 -10.51
N GLU A 72 -20.20 -8.48 -10.88
CA GLU A 72 -20.62 -8.70 -12.29
C GLU A 72 -20.58 -7.41 -13.12
#